data_AF-A0A2T0QAY0-F1
#
_entry.id   AF-A0A2T0QAY0-F1
#
_cell.length_a   1.000
_cell.length_b   1.000
_cell.length_c   1.000
_cell.angle_alpha   90.00
_cell.angle_beta   90.00
_cell.angle_gamma   90.00
#
_symmetry.space_group_name_H-M   'P 1'
#
loop_
_entity.id
_entity.type
_entity.pdbx_description
1 polymer ?
#
loop_
_entity_poly.entity_id
_entity_poly.type
_entity_poly.pdbx_seq_one_letter_code
_entity_poly.pdbx_strand_id
1 'polypeptide(L)'
;MRNLSHDEYDTELLRDGEVLRIGSIVYRGRTVLPADGPDAFAPLRSWAQGAADFTDSPITWRACQGGKVVAEGSLLPAQAPEPG
;
A
#
# COMPACT_ATOMS: atom_id res chain seq x y z
N MET A 1 11.75 17.88 -21.38
CA MET A 1 11.22 16.53 -21.06
C MET A 1 11.25 16.40 -19.56
N ARG A 2 10.11 16.22 -18.88
CA ARG A 2 10.12 15.89 -17.45
C ARG A 2 10.67 14.48 -17.34
N ASN A 3 11.90 14.34 -16.88
CA ASN A 3 12.39 13.07 -16.37
C ASN A 3 11.52 12.73 -15.17
N LEU A 4 10.48 11.92 -15.37
CA LEU A 4 9.86 11.21 -14.26
C LEU A 4 10.91 10.22 -13.77
N SER A 5 11.74 10.69 -12.84
CA SER A 5 12.57 9.80 -12.03
C SER A 5 11.62 8.81 -11.39
N HIS A 6 11.87 7.53 -11.62
CA HIS A 6 11.16 6.45 -10.97
C HIS A 6 12.13 5.81 -9.99
N ASP A 7 11.67 5.64 -8.76
CA ASP A 7 12.46 5.05 -7.69
C ASP A 7 11.88 3.70 -7.30
N GLU A 8 12.76 2.80 -6.90
CA GLU A 8 12.38 1.49 -6.38
C GLU A 8 12.06 1.60 -4.90
N TYR A 9 10.86 1.17 -4.52
CA TYR A 9 10.42 1.12 -3.13
C TYR A 9 10.07 -0.32 -2.75
N ASP A 10 10.56 -0.79 -1.61
CA ASP A 10 10.01 -1.95 -0.94
C ASP A 10 8.63 -1.55 -0.40
N THR A 11 7.57 -2.24 -0.81
CA THR A 11 6.20 -1.95 -0.40
C THR A 11 5.67 -3.07 0.48
N GLU A 12 5.02 -2.70 1.57
CA GLU A 12 4.48 -3.63 2.55
C GLU A 12 3.06 -3.21 2.90
N LEU A 13 2.13 -4.16 2.88
CA LEU A 13 0.84 -4.00 3.52
C LEU A 13 0.90 -4.65 4.89
N LEU A 14 0.40 -3.94 5.90
CA LEU A 14 0.38 -4.39 7.28
C LEU A 14 -1.05 -4.40 7.80
N ARG A 15 -1.35 -5.43 8.58
CA ARG A 15 -2.56 -5.53 9.40
C ARG A 15 -2.10 -5.61 10.85
N ASP A 16 -2.58 -4.70 11.69
CA ASP A 16 -2.20 -4.63 13.11
C ASP A 16 -0.67 -4.59 13.35
N GLY A 17 0.09 -4.00 12.40
CA GLY A 17 1.55 -3.92 12.48
C GLY A 17 2.32 -5.15 11.97
N GLU A 18 1.64 -6.20 11.54
CA GLU A 18 2.24 -7.38 10.90
C GLU A 18 2.03 -7.37 9.38
N VAL A 19 3.00 -7.85 8.60
CA VAL A 19 2.86 -7.95 7.14
C VAL A 19 1.66 -8.84 6.80
N LEU A 20 0.73 -8.30 6.02
CA LEU A 20 -0.50 -8.96 5.63
C LEU A 20 -0.19 -10.24 4.84
N ARG A 21 -0.83 -11.33 5.25
CA ARG A 21 -0.79 -12.62 4.57
C ARG A 21 -2.22 -13.08 4.31
N ILE A 22 -2.52 -13.41 3.07
CA ILE A 22 -3.81 -13.96 2.66
C ILE A 22 -3.54 -15.32 2.01
N GLY A 23 -3.94 -16.40 2.70
CA GLY A 23 -3.55 -17.75 2.31
C GLY A 23 -2.02 -17.91 2.28
N SER A 24 -1.48 -18.30 1.14
CA SER A 24 -0.02 -18.44 0.93
C SER A 24 0.65 -17.16 0.38
N ILE A 25 -0.13 -16.09 0.14
CA ILE A 25 0.37 -14.85 -0.47
C ILE A 25 0.81 -13.89 0.64
N VAL A 26 2.06 -13.43 0.56
CA VAL A 26 2.61 -12.38 1.42
C VAL A 26 2.52 -11.06 0.68
N TYR A 27 1.84 -10.07 1.26
CA TYR A 27 1.63 -8.75 0.66
C TYR A 27 2.82 -7.83 0.97
N ARG A 28 3.97 -8.25 0.46
CA ARG A 28 5.23 -7.52 0.46
C ARG A 28 5.88 -7.67 -0.90
N GLY A 29 6.38 -6.59 -1.46
CA GLY A 29 7.02 -6.60 -2.76
C GLY A 29 7.96 -5.42 -2.96
N ARG A 30 8.48 -5.30 -4.17
CA ARG A 30 9.23 -4.14 -4.61
C ARG A 30 8.52 -3.55 -5.82
N THR A 31 8.16 -2.29 -5.73
CA THR A 31 7.42 -1.57 -6.77
C THR A 31 8.21 -0.33 -7.18
N VAL A 32 8.25 -0.10 -8.49
CA VAL A 32 8.77 1.13 -9.07
C VAL A 32 7.67 2.18 -9.04
N LEU A 33 7.83 3.25 -8.26
CA LEU A 33 6.88 4.35 -8.18
C LEU A 33 7.50 5.64 -8.72
N PRO A 34 6.69 6.61 -9.18
CA PRO A 34 7.17 7.94 -9.50
C PRO A 34 7.86 8.56 -8.27
N ALA A 35 9.05 9.14 -8.46
CA ALA A 35 9.81 9.75 -7.37
C ALA A 35 9.25 11.10 -6.90
N ASP A 36 8.45 11.77 -7.74
CA ASP A 36 7.89 13.10 -7.46
C ASP A 36 6.40 13.18 -7.79
N GLY A 37 5.68 13.94 -6.95
CA GLY A 37 4.28 14.29 -7.15
C GLY A 37 3.35 13.80 -6.02
N PRO A 38 2.23 14.51 -5.77
CA PRO A 38 1.28 14.19 -4.71
C PRO A 38 0.58 12.84 -4.89
N ASP A 39 0.73 12.22 -6.07
CA ASP A 39 0.09 10.98 -6.44
C ASP A 39 1.07 9.81 -6.64
N ALA A 40 2.36 10.00 -6.34
CA ALA A 40 3.39 8.97 -6.46
C ALA A 40 2.99 7.62 -5.83
N PHE A 41 2.29 7.67 -4.70
CA PHE A 41 1.84 6.49 -3.94
C PHE A 41 0.36 6.13 -4.18
N ALA A 42 -0.33 6.70 -5.17
CA ALA A 42 -1.70 6.29 -5.51
C ALA A 42 -1.86 4.79 -5.80
N PRO A 43 -0.96 4.14 -6.56
CA PRO A 43 -1.06 2.70 -6.78
C PRO A 43 -1.00 1.90 -5.47
N LEU A 44 -0.14 2.33 -4.55
CA LEU A 44 0.03 1.70 -3.25
C LEU A 44 -1.20 1.90 -2.35
N ARG A 45 -1.77 3.11 -2.34
CA ARG A 45 -3.04 3.40 -1.66
C ARG A 45 -4.19 2.55 -2.21
N SER A 46 -4.31 2.44 -3.53
CA SER A 46 -5.36 1.62 -4.16
C SER A 46 -5.21 0.14 -3.82
N TRP A 47 -3.99 -0.39 -3.82
CA TRP A 47 -3.72 -1.77 -3.41
C TRP A 47 -4.09 -2.02 -1.94
N ALA A 48 -3.70 -1.10 -1.06
CA ALA A 48 -4.02 -1.17 0.36
C ALA A 48 -5.53 -1.08 0.63
N GLN A 49 -6.25 -0.25 -0.12
CA GLN A 49 -7.72 -0.15 -0.03
C GLN A 49 -8.39 -1.47 -0.41
N GLY A 50 -7.95 -2.11 -1.50
CA GLY A 50 -8.49 -3.41 -1.92
C GLY A 50 -8.22 -4.51 -0.90
N ALA A 51 -7.05 -4.48 -0.25
CA ALA A 51 -6.74 -5.40 0.84
C ALA A 51 -7.58 -5.13 2.10
N ALA A 52 -7.79 -3.85 2.45
CA ALA A 52 -8.62 -3.47 3.59
C ALA A 52 -10.06 -3.94 3.42
N ASP A 53 -10.63 -3.68 2.24
CA ASP A 53 -11.97 -4.12 1.85
C ASP A 53 -12.10 -5.64 1.88
N PHE A 54 -11.14 -6.35 1.26
CA PHE A 54 -11.15 -7.81 1.23
C PHE A 54 -11.02 -8.47 2.61
N THR A 55 -10.26 -7.86 3.51
CA THR A 55 -10.02 -8.40 4.86
C THR A 55 -10.98 -7.87 5.92
N ASP A 56 -11.89 -6.97 5.53
CA ASP A 56 -12.74 -6.17 6.43
C ASP A 56 -11.96 -5.65 7.64
N SER A 57 -10.76 -5.14 7.38
CA SER A 57 -9.80 -4.75 8.42
C SER A 57 -8.99 -3.55 7.99
N PRO A 58 -8.59 -2.68 8.94
CA PRO A 58 -7.70 -1.58 8.64
C PRO A 58 -6.35 -2.10 8.14
N ILE A 59 -5.89 -1.58 7.00
CA ILE A 59 -4.60 -1.94 6.40
C ILE A 59 -3.73 -0.70 6.33
N THR A 60 -2.51 -0.83 6.86
CA THR A 60 -1.46 0.16 6.72
C THR A 60 -0.57 -0.20 5.56
N TRP A 61 -0.35 0.71 4.62
CA TRP A 61 0.67 0.55 3.59
C TRP A 61 1.92 1.31 3.97
N ARG A 62 3.07 0.75 3.61
CA ARG A 62 4.39 1.37 3.76
C ARG A 62 5.14 1.31 2.45
N ALA A 63 5.84 2.40 2.14
CA ALA A 63 6.86 2.46 1.13
C ALA A 63 8.21 2.70 1.82
N CYS A 64 9.16 1.81 1.57
CA CYS A 64 10.48 1.79 2.13
C CYS A 64 11.52 1.98 1.03
N GLN A 65 12.49 2.87 1.24
CA GLN A 65 13.63 3.06 0.35
C GLN A 65 14.92 2.85 1.14
N GLY A 66 15.77 1.92 0.70
CA GLY A 66 17.02 1.60 1.41
C GLY A 66 16.83 1.15 2.86
N GLY A 67 15.69 0.52 3.18
CA GLY A 67 15.35 0.08 4.54
C GLY A 67 14.74 1.16 5.44
N LYS A 68 14.49 2.37 4.92
CA LYS A 68 13.81 3.45 5.65
C LYS A 68 12.40 3.67 5.10
N VAL A 69 11.41 3.76 5.98
CA VAL A 69 10.05 4.15 5.59
C VAL A 69 10.08 5.61 5.10
N VAL A 70 9.73 5.82 3.84
CA VAL A 70 9.65 7.15 3.23
C VAL A 70 8.23 7.68 3.19
N ALA A 71 7.25 6.78 3.13
CA ALA A 71 5.83 7.11 3.18
C ALA A 71 5.04 5.95 3.79
N GLU A 72 4.01 6.29 4.55
CA GLU A 72 3.05 5.31 5.06
C GLU A 72 1.65 5.94 5.15
N GLY A 73 0.63 5.09 5.18
CA GLY A 73 -0.73 5.50 5.41
C GLY A 73 -1.61 4.32 5.82
N SER A 74 -2.65 4.60 6.60
CA SER A 74 -3.62 3.59 7.01
C SER A 74 -4.96 3.84 6.32
N LEU A 75 -5.56 2.79 5.79
CA LEU A 75 -6.86 2.83 5.15
C LEU A 75 -7.82 1.91 5.91
N LEU A 76 -9.03 2.41 6.11
CA LEU A 76 -10.13 1.63 6.66
C LEU A 76 -10.82 0.89 5.50
N PRO A 77 -11.41 -0.30 5.75
CA PRO A 77 -12.30 -0.91 4.77
C PRO A 77 -13.38 0.09 4.38
N ALA A 78 -13.71 0.16 3.09
CA ALA A 78 -14.92 0.87 2.71
C ALA A 78 -16.07 0.06 3.32
N GLN A 79 -16.96 0.72 4.09
CA GLN A 79 -18.12 0.01 4.63
C GLN A 79 -18.83 -0.64 3.45
N ALA A 80 -18.90 -1.98 3.45
CA ALA A 80 -19.67 -2.70 2.46
C ALA A 80 -21.09 -2.09 2.46
N PRO A 81 -21.68 -1.80 1.28
CA PRO A 81 -23.06 -1.34 1.26
C PRO A 81 -23.91 -2.37 1.99
N GLU A 82 -24.59 -1.93 3.05
CA GLU A 82 -25.48 -2.77 3.85
C GLU A 82 -26.44 -3.50 2.88
N PRO A 83 -26.56 -4.84 2.94
CA PRO A 83 -27.58 -5.52 2.16
C PRO A 83 -28.95 -5.14 2.74
N GLY A 84 -29.64 -4.23 2.05
CA GLY A 84 -31.05 -3.92 2.29
C GLY A 84 -31.99 -5.02 1.81
#